data_AF-A0A7S1DQW9-F1
#
_entry.id   AF-A0A7S1DQW9-F1
#
_cell.length_a   1.000
_cell.length_b   1.000
_cell.length_c   1.000
_cell.angle_alpha   90.00
_cell.angle_beta   90.00
_cell.angle_gamma   90.00
#
_symmetry.space_group_name_H-M   'P 1'
#
loop_
_entity.id
_entity.type
_entity.pdbx_description
1 polymer ?
#
loop_
_entity_poly.entity_id
_entity_poly.type
_entity_poly.pdbx_seq_one_letter_code
_entity_poly.pdbx_strand_id
1 'polypeptide(L)'
;MEEEHRREIERRGLVAASRQDLRIRAYHAATLAIDFARNAPAMLWNVTVGLVWRGSRRGYTWTPVMVNMAAMLDLLLQVHAYEVLICGCFNGDPHPGNILLMPDGRLGLIDYGSCVNMDNETRVKLARLIVALAKGTPERVSQISAEEMGVVTARMLPEIHYRSAAFWYDRDDVTNGMNVHKFLEWLHEQDPIVKLPDEFVMAGRVSVLLRGMGAAFGLKVSVAKAWVGYAEELLRSQGLSEGGVRV
;
A
#
# COMPACT_ATOMS: atom_id res chain seq x y z
N MET A 1 -19.67 -13.98 17.40
CA MET A 1 -18.49 -14.88 17.33
C MET A 1 -17.49 -14.44 16.26
N GLU A 2 -17.84 -14.28 14.98
CA GLU A 2 -16.88 -13.82 13.95
C GLU A 2 -16.44 -12.34 14.12
N GLU A 3 -17.33 -11.44 14.54
CA GLU A 3 -16.97 -10.04 14.81
C GLU A 3 -16.10 -9.87 16.06
N GLU A 4 -16.33 -10.67 17.10
CA GLU A 4 -15.46 -10.71 18.28
C GLU A 4 -14.09 -11.30 17.94
N HIS A 5 -14.04 -12.36 17.12
CA HIS A 5 -12.78 -12.93 16.65
C HIS A 5 -12.02 -11.96 15.73
N ARG A 6 -12.71 -11.20 14.89
CA ARG A 6 -12.13 -10.14 14.04
C ARG A 6 -11.59 -8.98 14.87
N ARG A 7 -12.35 -8.50 15.86
CA ARG A 7 -11.90 -7.46 16.81
C ARG A 7 -10.77 -7.94 17.71
N GLU A 8 -10.72 -9.22 18.05
CA GLU A 8 -9.63 -9.82 18.81
C GLU A 8 -8.37 -9.98 17.94
N ILE A 9 -8.50 -10.31 16.65
CA ILE A 9 -7.40 -10.32 15.68
C ILE A 9 -6.88 -8.90 15.41
N GLU A 10 -7.75 -7.89 15.27
CA GLU A 10 -7.35 -6.48 15.14
C GLU A 10 -6.68 -5.94 16.41
N ARG A 11 -7.22 -6.24 17.61
CA ARG A 11 -6.56 -5.90 18.88
C ARG A 11 -5.22 -6.60 19.04
N ARG A 12 -5.12 -7.89 18.68
CA ARG A 12 -3.85 -8.64 18.70
C ARG A 12 -2.87 -8.09 17.67
N GLY A 13 -3.33 -7.65 16.50
CA GLY A 13 -2.53 -7.00 15.46
C GLY A 13 -1.98 -5.64 15.90
N LEU A 14 -2.80 -4.78 16.48
CA LEU A 14 -2.39 -3.46 17.00
C LEU A 14 -1.45 -3.59 18.21
N VAL A 15 -1.70 -4.54 19.11
CA VAL A 15 -0.81 -4.81 20.26
C VAL A 15 0.49 -5.48 19.80
N ALA A 16 0.46 -6.36 18.80
CA ALA A 16 1.66 -6.96 18.20
C ALA A 16 2.52 -5.91 17.47
N ALA A 17 1.90 -5.00 16.72
CA ALA A 17 2.56 -3.87 16.09
C ALA A 17 3.24 -2.97 17.14
N SER A 18 2.55 -2.62 18.24
CA SER A 18 3.14 -1.81 19.31
C SER A 18 4.33 -2.48 20.02
N ARG A 19 4.27 -3.80 20.24
CA ARG A 19 5.38 -4.57 20.87
C ARG A 19 6.55 -4.75 19.91
N GLN A 20 6.28 -4.94 18.61
CA GLN A 20 7.32 -4.96 17.59
C GLN A 20 7.99 -3.60 17.45
N ASP A 21 7.23 -2.51 17.45
CA ASP A 21 7.79 -1.14 17.39
C ASP A 21 8.67 -0.82 18.61
N LEU A 22 8.24 -1.20 19.81
CA LEU A 22 9.07 -1.06 21.02
C LEU A 22 10.36 -1.87 20.94
N ARG A 23 10.29 -3.12 20.43
CA ARG A 23 11.47 -3.96 20.21
C ARG A 23 12.42 -3.36 19.17
N ILE A 24 11.87 -2.85 18.06
CA ILE A 24 12.64 -2.20 16.99
C ILE A 24 13.31 -0.93 17.54
N ARG A 25 12.60 -0.10 18.30
CA ARG A 25 13.17 1.09 18.97
C ARG A 25 14.26 0.74 19.98
N ALA A 26 14.05 -0.29 20.80
CA ALA A 26 15.05 -0.76 21.74
C ALA A 26 16.31 -1.30 21.02
N TYR A 27 16.11 -2.03 19.92
CA TYR A 27 17.19 -2.52 19.07
C TYR A 27 17.95 -1.36 18.43
N HIS A 28 17.26 -0.35 17.89
CA HIS A 28 17.87 0.89 17.40
C HIS A 28 18.72 1.60 18.44
N ALA A 29 18.19 1.79 19.64
CA ALA A 29 18.92 2.43 20.73
C ALA A 29 20.18 1.64 21.11
N ALA A 30 20.09 0.30 21.16
CA ALA A 30 21.22 -0.57 21.42
C ALA A 30 22.28 -0.50 20.30
N THR A 31 21.86 -0.54 19.04
CA THR A 31 22.74 -0.44 17.88
C THR A 31 23.47 0.91 17.83
N LEU A 32 22.75 2.01 18.10
CA LEU A 32 23.36 3.34 18.21
C LEU A 32 24.39 3.40 19.34
N ALA A 33 24.08 2.82 20.51
CA ALA A 33 25.03 2.77 21.62
C ALA A 33 26.31 1.97 21.26
N ILE A 34 26.14 0.84 20.58
CA ILE A 34 27.25 0.02 20.08
C ILE A 34 28.08 0.78 19.05
N ASP A 35 27.45 1.48 18.11
CA ASP A 35 28.15 2.28 17.10
C ASP A 35 28.88 3.46 17.72
N PHE A 36 28.28 4.14 18.70
CA PHE A 36 28.97 5.18 19.47
C PHE A 36 30.22 4.63 20.16
N ALA A 37 30.10 3.49 20.85
CA ALA A 37 31.24 2.85 21.50
C ALA A 37 32.32 2.43 20.50
N ARG A 38 31.93 1.87 19.34
CA ARG A 38 32.83 1.47 18.25
C ARG A 38 33.54 2.67 17.61
N ASN A 39 32.84 3.80 17.49
CA ASN A 39 33.36 5.02 16.87
C ASN A 39 34.14 5.92 17.85
N ALA A 40 34.04 5.71 19.17
CA ALA A 40 34.72 6.52 20.17
C ALA A 40 36.25 6.63 19.97
N PRO A 41 37.00 5.55 19.62
CA PRO A 41 38.44 5.66 19.33
C PRO A 41 38.75 6.49 18.08
N ALA A 42 37.92 6.37 17.03
CA ALA A 42 38.06 7.17 15.81
C ALA A 42 37.74 8.64 16.08
N MET A 43 36.71 8.90 16.90
CA MET A 43 36.34 10.25 17.34
C MET A 43 37.47 10.90 18.15
N LEU A 44 38.00 10.20 19.15
CA LEU A 44 39.15 10.66 19.96
C LEU A 44 40.37 10.96 19.09
N TRP A 45 40.69 10.10 18.12
CA TRP A 45 41.77 10.33 17.18
C TRP A 45 41.54 11.58 16.31
N ASN A 46 40.32 11.74 15.78
CA ASN A 46 39.96 12.85 14.91
C ASN A 46 40.00 14.21 15.62
N VAL A 47 39.61 14.27 16.91
CA VAL A 47 39.64 15.50 17.72
C VAL A 47 40.99 15.81 18.35
N THR A 48 41.95 14.88 18.27
CA THR A 48 43.32 15.07 18.79
C THR A 48 44.32 15.15 17.63
N VAL A 49 44.81 14.00 17.16
CA VAL A 49 45.85 13.88 16.13
C VAL A 49 45.33 14.30 14.76
N GLY A 50 44.09 13.96 14.41
CA GLY A 50 43.46 14.31 13.13
C GLY A 50 43.21 15.81 12.93
N LEU A 51 43.31 16.62 13.99
CA LEU A 51 43.25 18.08 13.95
C LEU A 51 44.57 18.69 13.47
N VAL A 52 45.69 18.10 13.88
CA VAL A 52 47.05 18.51 13.50
C VAL A 52 47.46 17.90 12.16
N TRP A 53 47.10 16.63 11.91
CA TRP A 53 47.47 15.89 10.70
C TRP A 53 46.23 15.57 9.87
N ARG A 54 45.77 16.53 9.05
CA ARG A 54 44.49 16.48 8.33
C ARG A 54 44.30 15.24 7.44
N GLY A 55 45.37 14.63 6.92
CA GLY A 55 45.32 13.40 6.12
C GLY A 55 45.09 12.10 6.91
N SER A 56 45.07 12.15 8.25
CA SER A 56 44.99 10.98 9.13
C SER A 56 43.60 10.74 9.73
N ARG A 57 42.57 11.46 9.28
CA ARG A 57 41.20 11.32 9.82
C ARG A 57 40.66 9.92 9.58
N ARG A 58 40.12 9.32 10.64
CA ARG A 58 39.48 8.00 10.60
C ARG A 58 38.00 8.15 10.26
N GLY A 59 37.49 7.27 9.40
CA GLY A 59 36.06 7.19 9.10
C GLY A 59 35.25 6.69 10.29
N TYR A 60 33.95 6.97 10.28
CA TYR A 60 32.99 6.41 11.22
C TYR A 60 32.22 5.27 10.56
N THR A 61 31.96 4.22 11.33
CA THR A 61 31.15 3.09 10.89
C THR A 61 29.83 3.14 11.62
N TRP A 62 28.75 3.36 10.87
CA TRP A 62 27.39 3.36 11.40
C TRP A 62 26.67 2.11 10.90
N THR A 63 26.02 1.40 11.81
CA THR A 63 25.18 0.26 11.47
C THR A 63 23.91 0.79 10.81
N PRO A 64 23.49 0.24 9.66
CA PRO A 64 22.27 0.69 9.00
C PRO A 64 21.04 0.48 9.89
N VAL A 65 20.17 1.49 9.88
CA VAL A 65 18.89 1.52 10.61
C VAL A 65 18.03 0.34 10.14
N MET A 66 17.70 -0.59 11.06
CA MET A 66 16.71 -1.64 10.82
C MET A 66 15.33 -1.02 10.56
N VAL A 67 14.81 -1.24 9.36
CA VAL A 67 13.57 -0.63 8.91
C VAL A 67 12.38 -1.52 9.25
N ASN A 68 11.32 -0.96 9.85
CA ASN A 68 10.05 -1.66 9.96
C ASN A 68 9.35 -1.64 8.60
N MET A 69 9.65 -2.65 7.76
CA MET A 69 9.11 -2.74 6.40
C MET A 69 7.58 -2.79 6.38
N ALA A 70 6.97 -3.43 7.38
CA ALA A 70 5.51 -3.50 7.49
C ALA A 70 4.90 -2.11 7.79
N ALA A 71 5.48 -1.36 8.73
CA ALA A 71 5.02 -0.01 9.04
C ALA A 71 5.27 0.97 7.87
N MET A 72 6.38 0.83 7.14
CA MET A 72 6.62 1.62 5.94
C MET A 72 5.60 1.34 4.84
N LEU A 73 5.31 0.07 4.60
CA LEU A 73 4.35 -0.33 3.60
C LEU A 73 2.93 0.11 3.97
N ASP A 74 2.56 -0.01 5.24
CA ASP A 74 1.29 0.53 5.74
C ASP A 74 1.21 2.03 5.50
N LEU A 75 2.25 2.80 5.87
CA LEU A 75 2.28 4.23 5.61
C LEU A 75 2.15 4.57 4.12
N LEU A 76 2.81 3.83 3.23
CA LEU A 76 2.68 4.01 1.77
C LEU A 76 1.25 3.73 1.29
N LEU A 77 0.62 2.67 1.79
CA LEU A 77 -0.77 2.36 1.48
C LEU A 77 -1.71 3.48 1.93
N GLN A 78 -1.49 4.03 3.14
CA GLN A 78 -2.28 5.14 3.67
C GLN A 78 -2.11 6.42 2.84
N VAL A 79 -0.86 6.76 2.47
CA VAL A 79 -0.57 7.95 1.65
C VAL A 79 -1.25 7.85 0.28
N HIS A 80 -1.13 6.71 -0.41
CA HIS A 80 -1.77 6.56 -1.72
C HIS A 80 -3.29 6.45 -1.63
N ALA A 81 -3.85 5.89 -0.55
CA ALA A 81 -5.29 5.93 -0.30
C ALA A 81 -5.79 7.38 -0.23
N TYR A 82 -5.07 8.23 0.52
CA TYR A 82 -5.39 9.64 0.65
C TYR A 82 -5.28 10.39 -0.68
N GLU A 83 -4.18 10.18 -1.43
CA GLU A 83 -3.99 10.79 -2.76
C GLU A 83 -5.13 10.42 -3.73
N VAL A 84 -5.50 9.13 -3.80
CA VAL A 84 -6.53 8.63 -4.73
C VAL A 84 -7.93 9.06 -4.30
N LEU A 85 -8.31 8.80 -3.05
CA LEU A 85 -9.71 8.92 -2.59
C LEU A 85 -10.05 10.32 -2.08
N ILE A 86 -9.11 11.01 -1.43
CA ILE A 86 -9.37 12.32 -0.80
C ILE A 86 -8.93 13.45 -1.73
N CYS A 87 -7.67 13.44 -2.18
CA CYS A 87 -7.15 14.48 -3.07
C CYS A 87 -7.72 14.36 -4.50
N GLY A 88 -7.90 13.13 -4.99
CA GLY A 88 -8.24 12.89 -6.41
C GLY A 88 -7.11 13.21 -7.38
N CYS A 89 -5.89 13.34 -6.87
CA CYS A 89 -4.68 13.48 -7.66
C CYS A 89 -3.62 12.61 -6.99
N PHE A 90 -3.07 11.66 -7.74
CA PHE A 90 -2.18 10.64 -7.21
C PHE A 90 -1.06 10.29 -8.18
N ASN A 91 0.03 9.76 -7.65
CA ASN A 91 1.09 9.20 -8.47
C ASN A 91 0.64 7.85 -9.06
N GLY A 92 0.55 7.78 -10.39
CA GLY A 92 0.15 6.56 -11.11
C GLY A 92 1.24 5.48 -11.18
N ASP A 93 2.47 5.78 -10.76
CA ASP A 93 3.60 4.85 -10.78
C ASP A 93 4.49 4.99 -9.52
N PRO A 94 4.02 4.58 -8.34
CA PRO A 94 4.80 4.61 -7.11
C PRO A 94 5.81 3.47 -7.05
N HIS A 95 6.73 3.43 -8.02
CA HIS A 95 7.80 2.45 -8.05
C HIS A 95 8.73 2.65 -6.84
N PRO A 96 9.28 1.58 -6.23
CA PRO A 96 10.24 1.69 -5.13
C PRO A 96 11.47 2.57 -5.38
N GLY A 97 11.82 2.92 -6.63
CA GLY A 97 12.92 3.83 -6.93
C GLY A 97 12.58 5.29 -6.58
N ASN A 98 11.29 5.61 -6.45
CA ASN A 98 10.77 6.94 -6.14
C ASN A 98 10.50 7.14 -4.64
N ILE A 99 10.88 6.16 -3.81
CA ILE A 99 10.62 6.13 -2.38
C ILE A 99 11.96 6.14 -1.64
N LEU A 100 12.20 7.21 -0.89
CA LEU A 100 13.38 7.39 -0.06
C LEU A 100 13.02 7.19 1.40
N LEU A 101 13.81 6.41 2.12
CA LEU A 101 13.76 6.40 3.58
C LEU A 101 14.69 7.48 4.12
N MET A 102 14.12 8.43 4.84
CA MET A 102 14.86 9.53 5.45
C MET A 102 15.50 9.09 6.77
N PRO A 103 16.63 9.70 7.19
CA PRO A 103 17.30 9.36 8.45
C PRO A 103 16.44 9.56 9.71
N ASP A 104 15.40 10.40 9.63
CA ASP A 104 14.44 10.65 10.71
C ASP A 104 13.23 9.68 10.68
N GLY A 105 13.25 8.69 9.80
CA GLY A 105 12.21 7.67 9.66
C GLY A 105 11.01 8.10 8.80
N ARG A 106 11.03 9.31 8.20
CA ARG A 106 10.02 9.71 7.21
C ARG A 106 10.26 9.07 5.85
N LEU A 107 9.21 9.07 5.02
CA LEU A 107 9.30 8.68 3.62
C LEU A 107 9.34 9.93 2.74
N GLY A 108 10.31 9.98 1.83
CA GLY A 108 10.38 10.97 0.75
C GLY A 108 9.86 10.36 -0.54
N LEU A 109 8.82 10.97 -1.13
CA LEU A 109 8.32 10.63 -2.46
C LEU A 109 8.87 11.67 -3.43
N ILE A 110 9.70 11.25 -4.39
CA ILE A 110 10.52 12.19 -5.17
C ILE A 110 10.09 12.38 -6.63
N ASP A 111 9.24 11.50 -7.15
CA ASP A 111 8.81 11.53 -8.54
C ASP A 111 7.28 11.49 -8.62
N TYR A 112 6.74 12.56 -9.19
CA TYR A 112 5.33 12.77 -9.49
C TYR A 112 5.15 13.04 -11.00
N GLY A 113 6.08 12.57 -11.84
CA GLY A 113 6.04 12.78 -13.29
C GLY A 113 4.85 12.10 -13.97
N SER A 114 4.25 11.08 -13.34
CA SER A 114 3.06 10.36 -13.81
C SER A 114 1.85 10.60 -12.90
N CYS A 115 1.53 11.86 -12.60
CA CYS A 115 0.32 12.20 -11.86
C CYS A 115 -0.96 11.94 -12.68
N VAL A 116 -1.97 11.38 -12.00
CA VAL A 116 -3.30 11.11 -12.56
C VAL A 116 -4.32 11.87 -11.74
N ASN A 117 -5.21 12.59 -12.43
CA ASN A 117 -6.37 13.23 -11.81
C ASN A 117 -7.59 12.32 -11.99
N MET A 118 -8.34 12.14 -10.91
CA MET A 118 -9.59 11.38 -10.89
C MET A 118 -10.70 12.28 -10.37
N ASP A 119 -11.75 12.43 -11.16
CA ASP A 119 -12.89 13.24 -10.76
C ASP A 119 -13.66 12.63 -9.58
N ASN A 120 -14.54 13.44 -9.00
CA ASN A 120 -15.29 13.01 -7.82
C ASN A 120 -16.22 11.82 -8.09
N GLU A 121 -16.81 11.73 -9.28
CA GLU A 121 -17.74 10.65 -9.62
C GLU A 121 -17.01 9.31 -9.70
N THR A 122 -15.86 9.28 -10.36
CA THR A 122 -15.01 8.11 -10.51
C THR A 122 -14.40 7.70 -9.17
N ARG A 123 -13.99 8.65 -8.32
CA ARG A 123 -13.55 8.35 -6.94
C ARG A 123 -14.65 7.70 -6.12
N VAL A 124 -15.90 8.15 -6.23
CA VAL A 124 -17.04 7.55 -5.52
C VAL A 124 -17.29 6.11 -5.98
N LYS A 125 -17.23 5.85 -7.29
CA LYS A 125 -17.36 4.48 -7.85
C LYS A 125 -16.25 3.57 -7.32
N LEU A 126 -15.01 4.04 -7.33
CA LEU A 126 -13.87 3.30 -6.77
C LEU A 126 -14.02 3.06 -5.26
N ALA A 127 -14.47 4.06 -4.49
CA ALA A 127 -14.68 3.93 -3.05
C ALA A 127 -15.70 2.83 -2.73
N ARG A 128 -16.81 2.76 -3.48
CA ARG A 128 -17.80 1.67 -3.32
C ARG A 128 -17.21 0.31 -3.61
N LEU A 129 -16.41 0.19 -4.67
CA LEU A 129 -15.70 -1.04 -5.00
C LEU A 129 -14.79 -1.48 -3.84
N ILE A 130 -13.99 -0.55 -3.32
CA ILE A 130 -13.06 -0.79 -2.20
C ILE A 130 -13.82 -1.28 -0.96
N VAL A 131 -14.94 -0.63 -0.61
CA VAL A 131 -15.78 -1.06 0.53
C VAL A 131 -16.34 -2.47 0.29
N ALA A 132 -16.86 -2.75 -0.90
CA ALA A 132 -17.40 -4.08 -1.25
C ALA A 132 -16.33 -5.18 -1.21
N LEU A 133 -15.11 -4.88 -1.67
CA LEU A 133 -13.95 -5.78 -1.60
C LEU A 133 -13.53 -6.04 -0.14
N ALA A 134 -13.45 -4.98 0.68
CA ALA A 134 -13.08 -5.09 2.09
C ALA A 134 -14.07 -5.92 2.90
N LYS A 135 -15.36 -5.86 2.55
CA LYS A 135 -16.43 -6.67 3.16
C LYS A 135 -16.47 -8.11 2.65
N GLY A 136 -15.86 -8.38 1.49
CA GLY A 136 -15.87 -9.70 0.87
C GLY A 136 -17.24 -10.08 0.34
N THR A 137 -17.89 -9.19 -0.42
CA THR A 137 -19.20 -9.42 -1.06
C THR A 137 -19.04 -9.57 -2.59
N PRO A 138 -18.76 -10.78 -3.14
CA PRO A 138 -18.45 -10.97 -4.56
C PRO A 138 -19.53 -10.50 -5.52
N GLU A 139 -20.80 -10.71 -5.16
CA GLU A 139 -21.96 -10.32 -5.96
C GLU A 139 -22.00 -8.80 -6.11
N ARG A 140 -21.75 -8.06 -5.02
CA ARG A 140 -21.74 -6.59 -5.07
C ARG A 140 -20.53 -6.06 -5.84
N VAL A 141 -19.37 -6.69 -5.70
CA VAL A 141 -18.15 -6.31 -6.45
C VAL A 141 -18.36 -6.50 -7.95
N SER A 142 -18.92 -7.64 -8.36
CA SER A 142 -19.20 -7.91 -9.78
C SER A 142 -20.22 -6.92 -10.35
N GLN A 143 -21.28 -6.59 -9.59
CA GLN A 143 -22.24 -5.57 -9.97
C GLN A 143 -21.60 -4.18 -10.14
N ILE A 144 -20.81 -3.71 -9.16
CA ILE A 144 -20.14 -2.40 -9.24
C ILE A 144 -19.19 -2.35 -10.45
N SER A 145 -18.43 -3.43 -10.69
CA SER A 145 -17.52 -3.53 -11.84
C SER A 145 -18.26 -3.39 -13.18
N ALA A 146 -19.37 -4.09 -13.34
CA ALA A 146 -20.14 -4.09 -14.59
C ALA A 146 -20.95 -2.79 -14.78
N GLU A 147 -21.70 -2.39 -13.75
CA GLU A 147 -22.73 -1.34 -13.85
C GLU A 147 -22.19 0.06 -13.54
N GLU A 148 -21.36 0.20 -12.49
CA GLU A 148 -20.92 1.51 -12.02
C GLU A 148 -19.60 1.93 -12.67
N MET A 149 -18.64 1.00 -12.75
CA MET A 149 -17.34 1.25 -13.40
C MET A 149 -17.40 1.09 -14.93
N GLY A 150 -18.48 0.53 -15.48
CA GLY A 150 -18.66 0.40 -16.93
C GLY A 150 -17.67 -0.55 -17.61
N VAL A 151 -17.17 -1.55 -16.88
CA VAL A 151 -16.35 -2.63 -17.45
C VAL A 151 -17.27 -3.53 -18.27
N VAL A 152 -16.90 -3.81 -19.51
CA VAL A 152 -17.64 -4.71 -20.39
C VAL A 152 -16.73 -5.86 -20.79
N THR A 153 -17.18 -7.08 -20.55
CA THR A 153 -16.57 -8.31 -21.07
C THR A 153 -17.50 -8.95 -22.10
N ALA A 154 -16.99 -9.91 -22.88
CA ALA A 154 -17.75 -10.50 -23.98
C ALA A 154 -19.01 -11.27 -23.53
N ARG A 155 -18.98 -11.90 -22.35
CA ARG A 155 -20.06 -12.71 -21.77
C ARG A 155 -20.64 -12.12 -20.49
N MET A 156 -20.08 -11.04 -19.95
CA MET A 156 -20.50 -10.40 -18.71
C MET A 156 -20.58 -11.37 -17.52
N LEU A 157 -19.62 -12.31 -17.42
CA LEU A 157 -19.62 -13.32 -16.37
C LEU A 157 -19.33 -12.69 -14.99
N PRO A 158 -20.25 -12.78 -14.00
CA PRO A 158 -20.07 -12.12 -12.69
C PRO A 158 -18.79 -12.55 -11.97
N GLU A 159 -18.43 -13.82 -12.06
CA GLU A 159 -17.21 -14.36 -11.45
C GLU A 159 -15.94 -13.71 -12.02
N ILE A 160 -15.91 -13.41 -13.33
CA ILE A 160 -14.75 -12.79 -13.97
C ILE A 160 -14.65 -11.31 -13.58
N HIS A 161 -15.78 -10.61 -13.50
CA HIS A 161 -15.82 -9.25 -12.95
C HIS A 161 -15.30 -9.21 -11.51
N TYR A 162 -15.75 -10.13 -10.65
CA TYR A 162 -15.29 -10.23 -9.28
C TYR A 162 -13.78 -10.52 -9.20
N ARG A 163 -13.30 -11.59 -9.84
CA ARG A 163 -11.89 -11.99 -9.76
C ARG A 163 -10.95 -10.95 -10.36
N SER A 164 -11.35 -10.32 -11.46
CA SER A 164 -10.59 -9.22 -12.06
C SER A 164 -10.52 -8.02 -11.11
N ALA A 165 -11.64 -7.57 -10.56
CA ALA A 165 -11.66 -6.45 -9.63
C ALA A 165 -10.88 -6.74 -8.34
N ALA A 166 -11.05 -7.93 -7.75
CA ALA A 166 -10.31 -8.32 -6.57
C ALA A 166 -8.79 -8.38 -6.82
N PHE A 167 -8.39 -8.86 -8.00
CA PHE A 167 -6.99 -8.88 -8.39
C PHE A 167 -6.44 -7.46 -8.56
N TRP A 168 -7.12 -6.57 -9.29
CA TRP A 168 -6.60 -5.23 -9.57
C TRP A 168 -6.62 -4.32 -8.33
N TYR A 169 -7.61 -4.44 -7.44
CA TYR A 169 -7.84 -3.46 -6.37
C TYR A 169 -7.67 -3.98 -4.94
N ASP A 170 -7.36 -5.26 -4.71
CA ASP A 170 -7.26 -5.78 -3.34
C ASP A 170 -6.10 -6.75 -3.08
N ARG A 171 -6.06 -7.91 -3.74
CA ARG A 171 -5.23 -9.05 -3.29
C ARG A 171 -4.90 -10.06 -4.39
N ASP A 172 -3.82 -10.82 -4.18
CA ASP A 172 -3.30 -11.80 -5.14
C ASP A 172 -3.77 -13.24 -4.92
N ASP A 173 -4.46 -13.56 -3.81
CA ASP A 173 -4.93 -14.93 -3.55
C ASP A 173 -5.96 -15.42 -4.57
N VAL A 174 -6.69 -14.49 -5.21
CA VAL A 174 -7.65 -14.76 -6.28
C VAL A 174 -7.04 -15.34 -7.55
N THR A 175 -5.70 -15.35 -7.68
CA THR A 175 -5.02 -16.00 -8.81
C THR A 175 -4.94 -17.52 -8.66
N ASN A 176 -5.32 -18.08 -7.51
CA ASN A 176 -5.19 -19.52 -7.20
C ASN A 176 -3.76 -20.05 -7.38
N GLY A 177 -2.76 -19.22 -7.05
CA GLY A 177 -1.34 -19.58 -7.16
C GLY A 177 -0.77 -19.50 -8.57
N MET A 178 -1.56 -19.05 -9.56
CA MET A 178 -1.02 -18.70 -10.87
C MET A 178 -0.12 -17.47 -10.76
N ASN A 179 0.90 -17.40 -11.61
CA ASN A 179 1.60 -16.14 -11.80
C ASN A 179 0.66 -15.12 -12.47
N VAL A 180 0.95 -13.84 -12.31
CA VAL A 180 0.09 -12.75 -12.82
C VAL A 180 -0.19 -12.90 -14.31
N HIS A 181 0.84 -13.22 -15.11
CA HIS A 181 0.69 -13.35 -16.56
C HIS A 181 -0.33 -14.43 -16.95
N LYS A 182 -0.17 -15.65 -16.41
CA LYS A 182 -1.10 -16.77 -16.62
C LYS A 182 -2.50 -16.48 -16.10
N PHE A 183 -2.60 -15.75 -14.99
CA PHE A 183 -3.91 -15.35 -14.47
C PHE A 183 -4.63 -14.38 -15.41
N LEU A 184 -3.91 -13.41 -15.99
CA LEU A 184 -4.46 -12.50 -16.98
C LEU A 184 -4.84 -13.22 -18.29
N GLU A 185 -4.01 -14.17 -18.75
CA GLU A 185 -4.35 -15.05 -19.88
C GLU A 185 -5.63 -15.85 -19.58
N TRP A 186 -5.71 -16.45 -18.39
CA TRP A 186 -6.90 -17.19 -17.95
C TRP A 186 -8.15 -16.30 -17.93
N LEU A 187 -8.07 -15.08 -17.37
CA LEU A 187 -9.18 -14.12 -17.41
C LEU A 187 -9.62 -13.83 -18.85
N HIS A 188 -8.66 -13.63 -19.77
CA HIS A 188 -8.94 -13.35 -21.18
C HIS A 188 -9.59 -14.53 -21.90
N GLU A 189 -9.15 -15.76 -21.64
CA GLU A 189 -9.76 -16.99 -22.17
C GLU A 189 -11.20 -17.18 -21.64
N GLN A 190 -11.40 -16.91 -20.34
CA GLN A 190 -12.70 -17.11 -19.69
C GLN A 190 -13.71 -16.03 -19.99
N ASP A 191 -13.32 -14.75 -20.10
CA ASP A 191 -14.19 -13.69 -20.57
C ASP A 191 -13.39 -12.45 -20.98
N PRO A 192 -13.09 -12.27 -22.28
CA PRO A 192 -12.22 -11.19 -22.72
C PRO A 192 -12.87 -9.82 -22.48
N ILE A 193 -12.07 -8.88 -21.98
CA ILE A 193 -12.47 -7.48 -21.79
C ILE A 193 -12.67 -6.81 -23.14
N VAL A 194 -13.85 -6.25 -23.36
CA VAL A 194 -14.24 -5.48 -24.53
C VAL A 194 -14.05 -3.98 -24.28
N LYS A 195 -14.38 -3.51 -23.07
CA LYS A 195 -14.25 -2.12 -22.66
C LYS A 195 -13.80 -2.04 -21.21
N LEU A 196 -12.76 -1.25 -20.96
CA LEU A 196 -12.29 -0.88 -19.63
C LEU A 196 -12.02 0.63 -19.64
N PRO A 197 -12.71 1.43 -18.82
CA PRO A 197 -12.39 2.85 -18.77
C PRO A 197 -11.01 3.13 -18.20
N ASP A 198 -10.25 3.98 -18.88
CA ASP A 198 -8.85 4.30 -18.57
C ASP A 198 -8.67 4.88 -17.16
N GLU A 199 -9.68 5.57 -16.66
CA GLU A 199 -9.69 6.25 -15.36
C GLU A 199 -9.38 5.29 -14.19
N PHE A 200 -9.83 4.04 -14.29
CA PHE A 200 -9.65 3.06 -13.22
C PHE A 200 -8.33 2.28 -13.33
N VAL A 201 -7.75 2.20 -14.54
CA VAL A 201 -6.53 1.43 -14.82
C VAL A 201 -5.37 1.89 -13.92
N MET A 202 -5.21 3.19 -13.76
CA MET A 202 -4.10 3.75 -12.98
C MET A 202 -4.22 3.47 -11.49
N ALA A 203 -5.44 3.51 -10.93
CA ALA A 203 -5.66 3.14 -9.53
C ALA A 203 -5.39 1.64 -9.30
N GLY A 204 -5.79 0.78 -10.25
CA GLY A 204 -5.45 -0.65 -10.21
C GLY A 204 -3.94 -0.90 -10.28
N ARG A 205 -3.22 -0.14 -11.13
CA ARG A 205 -1.75 -0.21 -11.23
C ARG A 205 -1.07 0.16 -9.92
N VAL A 206 -1.49 1.23 -9.26
CA VAL A 206 -0.98 1.62 -7.94
C VAL A 206 -1.16 0.49 -6.94
N SER A 207 -2.34 -0.11 -6.87
CA SER A 207 -2.61 -1.27 -6.01
C SER A 207 -1.66 -2.44 -6.28
N VAL A 208 -1.47 -2.82 -7.55
CA VAL A 208 -0.55 -3.92 -7.93
C VAL A 208 0.89 -3.60 -7.53
N LEU A 209 1.37 -2.37 -7.75
CA LEU A 209 2.74 -1.98 -7.41
C LEU A 209 3.00 -1.99 -5.90
N LEU A 210 2.06 -1.46 -5.10
CA LEU A 210 2.16 -1.47 -3.64
C LEU A 210 2.14 -2.90 -3.09
N ARG A 211 1.29 -3.78 -3.65
CA ARG A 211 1.27 -5.20 -3.29
C ARG A 211 2.52 -5.95 -3.74
N GLY A 212 3.06 -5.62 -4.92
CA GLY A 212 4.33 -6.14 -5.41
C GLY A 212 5.49 -5.81 -4.47
N MET A 213 5.54 -4.58 -3.93
CA MET A 213 6.49 -4.24 -2.86
C MET A 213 6.27 -5.08 -1.60
N GLY A 214 5.01 -5.24 -1.17
CA GLY A 214 4.70 -6.13 -0.04
C GLY A 214 5.20 -7.55 -0.23
N ALA A 215 4.94 -8.13 -1.41
CA ALA A 215 5.38 -9.47 -1.77
C ALA A 215 6.91 -9.60 -1.76
N ALA A 216 7.65 -8.58 -2.22
CA ALA A 216 9.12 -8.56 -2.16
C ALA A 216 9.68 -8.64 -0.73
N PHE A 217 8.91 -8.18 0.26
CA PHE A 217 9.23 -8.30 1.69
C PHE A 217 8.55 -9.49 2.39
N GLY A 218 7.87 -10.37 1.64
CA GLY A 218 7.13 -11.50 2.21
C GLY A 218 5.86 -11.12 2.96
N LEU A 219 5.34 -9.91 2.74
CA LEU A 219 4.13 -9.39 3.37
C LEU A 219 2.93 -9.61 2.45
N LYS A 220 1.85 -10.18 3.02
CA LYS A 220 0.56 -10.26 2.34
C LYS A 220 -0.23 -8.99 2.60
N VAL A 221 -0.52 -8.25 1.54
CA VAL A 221 -1.22 -6.96 1.60
C VAL A 221 -2.62 -7.09 1.04
N SER A 222 -3.58 -6.47 1.71
CA SER A 222 -4.94 -6.23 1.19
C SER A 222 -5.12 -4.73 1.07
N VAL A 223 -5.19 -4.25 -0.17
CA VAL A 223 -5.38 -2.81 -0.45
C VAL A 223 -6.76 -2.36 -0.01
N ALA A 224 -7.79 -3.19 -0.23
CA ALA A 224 -9.15 -2.81 0.16
C ALA A 224 -9.27 -2.60 1.67
N LYS A 225 -8.65 -3.46 2.49
CA LYS A 225 -8.62 -3.30 3.96
C LYS A 225 -7.85 -2.06 4.39
N ALA A 226 -6.76 -1.72 3.71
CA ALA A 226 -6.00 -0.51 4.04
C ALA A 226 -6.75 0.77 3.64
N TRP A 227 -7.50 0.74 2.55
CA TRP A 227 -8.14 1.92 1.95
C TRP A 227 -9.58 2.15 2.39
N VAL A 228 -10.24 1.15 3.00
CA VAL A 228 -11.66 1.20 3.37
C VAL A 228 -12.01 2.43 4.24
N GLY A 229 -11.14 2.83 5.16
CA GLY A 229 -11.38 3.99 6.02
C GLY A 229 -11.57 5.29 5.23
N TYR A 230 -10.69 5.55 4.25
CA TYR A 230 -10.79 6.70 3.36
C TYR A 230 -11.96 6.58 2.37
N ALA A 231 -12.23 5.35 1.90
CA ALA A 231 -13.34 5.11 0.99
C ALA A 231 -14.68 5.45 1.67
N GLU A 232 -14.88 4.98 2.90
CA GLU A 232 -16.06 5.33 3.69
C GLU A 232 -16.10 6.82 4.05
N GLU A 233 -14.96 7.44 4.33
CA GLU A 233 -14.88 8.88 4.59
C GLU A 233 -15.33 9.70 3.37
N LEU A 234 -14.83 9.35 2.17
CA LEU A 234 -15.27 9.98 0.93
C LEU A 234 -16.78 9.82 0.76
N LEU A 235 -17.31 8.60 0.89
CA LEU A 235 -18.75 8.35 0.74
C LEU A 235 -19.58 9.17 1.74
N ARG A 236 -19.18 9.22 3.02
CA ARG A 236 -19.82 10.04 4.05
C ARG A 236 -19.76 11.53 3.70
N SER A 237 -18.63 12.04 3.20
CA SER A 237 -18.48 13.45 2.81
C SER A 237 -19.43 13.87 1.68
N GLN A 238 -19.82 12.91 0.82
CA GLN A 238 -20.78 13.11 -0.26
C GLN A 238 -22.23 12.85 0.18
N GLY A 239 -22.45 12.55 1.47
CA GLY A 239 -23.75 12.16 2.01
C GLY A 239 -24.26 10.85 1.44
N LEU A 240 -23.39 9.95 0.95
CA LEU A 240 -23.77 8.69 0.32
C LEU A 240 -23.54 7.51 1.28
N SER A 241 -24.51 6.61 1.35
CA SER A 241 -24.32 5.27 1.92
C SER A 241 -23.93 4.26 0.83
N GLU A 242 -23.50 3.06 1.22
CA GLU A 242 -23.03 1.98 0.33
C GLU A 242 -24.00 1.60 -0.80
N GLY A 243 -25.30 1.83 -0.60
CA GLY A 243 -26.35 1.58 -1.60
C GLY A 243 -26.62 2.76 -2.54
N GLY A 244 -25.87 3.86 -2.42
CA GLY A 244 -26.13 5.10 -3.15
C GLY A 244 -27.35 5.89 -2.72
N VAL A 245 -27.93 5.53 -1.57
CA VAL A 245 -28.98 6.31 -0.92
C VAL A 245 -28.31 7.43 -0.14
N ARG A 246 -28.78 8.68 -0.35
CA ARG A 246 -28.31 9.81 0.44
C ARG A 246 -28.73 9.60 1.90
N VAL A 247 -27.78 9.77 2.83
CA VAL A 247 -28.01 9.72 4.28
C VAL A 247 -28.77 10.96 4.74
#